data_AF-A0A2S9FIQ3-F1
#
_entry.id   AF-A0A2S9FIQ3-F1
#
_cell.length_a   1.000
_cell.length_b   1.000
_cell.length_c   1.000
_cell.angle_alpha   90.00
_cell.angle_beta   90.00
_cell.angle_gamma   90.00
#
_symmetry.space_group_name_H-M   'P 1'
#
loop_
_entity.id
_entity.type
_entity.pdbx_description
1 polymer ?
#
loop_
_entity_poly.entity_id
_entity_poly.type
_entity_poly.pdbx_seq_one_letter_code
_entity_poly.pdbx_strand_id
1 'polypeptide(L)' 'MTIRRLVMLRHGQTEYNAGSRMQGQLDTDLSDLGREQAASAAEVLAKRQPLL' A
#
# COMPACT_ATOMS: atom_id res chain seq x y z
N MET A 1 2.91 24.69 19.79
CA MET A 1 3.60 23.88 18.75
C MET A 1 2.59 22.94 18.11
N THR A 2 2.58 22.80 16.79
CA THR A 2 1.73 21.83 16.08
C THR A 2 2.55 20.60 15.70
N ILE A 3 1.98 19.40 15.91
CA ILE A 3 2.63 18.12 15.62
C ILE A 3 2.08 17.62 14.27
N ARG A 4 2.98 17.18 13.39
CA ARG A 4 2.62 16.53 12.11
C ARG A 4 2.78 15.03 12.23
N ARG A 5 1.93 14.30 11.50
CA ARG A 5 2.00 12.85 11.39
C ARG A 5 2.20 12.47 9.93
N LEU A 6 3.20 11.65 9.67
CA LEU A 6 3.47 11.05 8.38
C LEU A 6 3.15 9.56 8.45
N VAL A 7 2.42 9.05 7.46
CA VAL A 7 2.15 7.61 7.30
C VAL A 7 2.76 7.18 5.97
N MET A 8 3.56 6.12 6.01
CA MET A 8 4.12 5.48 4.81
C MET A 8 3.46 4.10 4.67
N LEU A 9 2.94 3.82 3.47
CA LEU A 9 2.30 2.55 3.14
C LEU A 9 3.04 1.93 1.95
N ARG A 10 3.47 0.67 2.10
CA ARG A 10 3.99 -0.11 0.97
C ARG A 10 2.83 -0.56 0.08
N HIS A 11 3.07 -0.66 -1.23
CA HIS A 11 2.11 -1.24 -2.17
C HIS A 11 1.68 -2.67 -1.76
N GLY A 12 0.52 -3.10 -2.23
CA GLY A 12 0.02 -4.46 -2.05
C GLY A 12 0.86 -5.50 -2.80
N GLN A 13 0.59 -6.78 -2.55
CA GLN A 13 1.27 -7.88 -3.23
C GLN A 13 1.15 -7.79 -4.75
N THR A 14 2.20 -8.26 -5.42
CA THR A 14 2.23 -8.57 -6.86
C THR A 14 2.59 -10.04 -7.06
N GLU A 15 2.39 -10.57 -8.27
CA GLU A 15 2.83 -11.94 -8.62
C GLU A 15 4.35 -12.12 -8.46
N TYR A 16 5.14 -11.05 -8.63
CA TYR A 16 6.59 -11.11 -8.44
C TYR A 16 6.95 -11.28 -6.96
N ASN A 17 6.28 -10.55 -6.07
CA ASN A 17 6.52 -10.72 -4.63
C ASN A 17 6.11 -12.12 -4.17
N ALA A 18 4.97 -12.64 -4.65
CA ALA A 18 4.50 -14.00 -4.36
C ALA A 18 5.50 -15.07 -4.84
N GLY A 19 6.08 -14.87 -6.03
CA GLY A 19 7.10 -15.75 -6.59
C GLY A 19 8.54 -15.50 -6.13
N SER A 20 8.77 -14.65 -5.12
CA SER A 20 10.11 -14.27 -4.64
C SER A 20 11.04 -13.72 -5.73
N ARG A 21 10.49 -12.94 -6.67
CA ARG A 21 11.22 -12.32 -7.78
C ARG A 21 11.50 -10.84 -7.50
N MET A 22 12.68 -10.38 -7.90
CA MET A 22 13.04 -8.96 -7.88
C MET A 22 12.24 -8.19 -8.93
N GLN A 23 11.53 -7.14 -8.52
CA GLN A 23 10.82 -6.23 -9.43
C GLN A 23 11.68 -5.07 -9.92
N GLY A 24 12.49 -4.47 -9.05
CA GLY A 24 13.24 -3.26 -9.38
C GLY A 24 12.32 -2.11 -9.78
N GLN A 25 12.50 -1.59 -10.99
CA GLN A 25 11.70 -0.50 -11.57
C GLN A 25 10.69 -0.99 -12.61
N LEU A 26 10.42 -2.30 -12.67
CA LEU A 26 9.41 -2.85 -13.57
C LEU A 26 8.01 -2.41 -13.13
N ASP A 27 7.17 -2.09 -14.11
CA ASP A 27 5.77 -1.71 -13.90
C ASP A 27 4.90 -2.96 -13.81
N THR A 28 4.92 -3.62 -12.65
CA THR A 28 4.14 -4.84 -12.41
C THR A 28 2.82 -4.54 -11.72
N ASP A 29 1.76 -5.21 -12.17
CA ASP A 29 0.44 -5.11 -11.55
C ASP A 29 0.35 -5.72 -10.14
N LEU A 30 -0.61 -5.22 -9.35
CA LEU A 30 -1.05 -5.89 -8.13
C LEU A 30 -1.71 -7.23 -8.45
N SER A 31 -1.42 -8.24 -7.61
CA SER A 31 -2.18 -9.48 -7.59
C SER A 31 -3.58 -9.21 -7.04
N ASP A 32 -4.48 -10.19 -7.17
CA ASP A 32 -5.82 -10.09 -6.58
C ASP A 32 -5.74 -9.86 -5.06
N LEU A 33 -4.86 -10.60 -4.37
CA LEU A 33 -4.56 -10.36 -2.95
C LEU A 33 -3.99 -8.96 -2.70
N GLY A 34 -3.15 -8.45 -3.60
CA GLY A 34 -2.62 -7.08 -3.49
C GLY A 34 -3.71 -6.00 -3.57
N ARG A 35 -4.74 -6.23 -4.39
CA ARG A 35 -5.91 -5.33 -4.48
C ARG A 35 -6.75 -5.38 -3.21
N GLU A 36 -6.99 -6.56 -2.66
CA GLU A 36 -7.68 -6.73 -1.37
C GLU A 36 -6.93 -6.06 -0.22
N GLN A 37 -5.60 -6.22 -0.17
CA GLN A 37 -4.74 -5.56 0.81
C GLN A 37 -4.83 -4.03 0.71
N ALA A 38 -4.85 -3.48 -0.50
CA ALA A 38 -5.01 -2.05 -0.72
C ALA A 38 -6.37 -1.55 -0.24
N ALA A 39 -7.46 -2.29 -0.52
CA ALA A 39 -8.81 -1.96 -0.03
C ALA A 39 -8.87 -1.98 1.50
N SER A 40 -8.33 -3.01 2.15
CA SER A 40 -8.30 -3.11 3.61
C SER A 40 -7.48 -1.99 4.26
N ALA A 41 -6.33 -1.65 3.69
CA ALA A 41 -5.52 -0.52 4.17
C ALA A 41 -6.28 0.81 4.05
N ALA A 42 -7.00 1.02 2.96
CA ALA A 42 -7.81 2.22 2.75
C ALA A 42 -8.91 2.37 3.82
N GLU A 43 -9.61 1.29 4.18
CA GLU A 43 -10.63 1.30 5.24
C GLU A 43 -10.08 1.76 6.59
N VAL A 44 -8.85 1.35 6.93
CA VAL A 44 -8.20 1.75 8.19
C VAL A 44 -7.71 3.19 8.11
N LEU A 45 -7.11 3.60 6.99
CA LEU A 45 -6.56 4.93 6.82
C LEU A 45 -7.65 6.01 6.73
N ALA A 46 -8.81 5.70 6.16
CA ALA A 46 -9.96 6.62 6.10
C ALA A 46 -10.38 7.12 7.50
N LYS A 47 -10.23 6.27 8.53
CA LYS A 47 -10.55 6.62 9.92
C LYS A 47 -9.58 7.62 10.55
N ARG A 48 -8.45 7.94 9.89
CA ARG A 48 -7.42 8.85 10.42
C ARG A 48 -7.75 10.32 10.22
N GLN A 49 -8.73 10.65 9.38
CA GLN A 49 -9.20 12.01 9.10
C GLN A 49 -8.05 13.02 8.94
N PRO A 50 -7.13 12.80 7.98
CA PRO A 50 -6.08 13.77 7.71
C PRO A 50 -6.71 15.11 7.31
N LEU A 51 -6.15 16.21 7.82
CA LEU A 51 -6.51 17.55 7.37
C LEU A 51 -6.01 17.70 5.93
N LEU A 52 -6.92 18.03 5.00
CA LEU A 52 -6.58 18.46 3.64
C LEU A 52 -6.10 19.91 3.65
#